data_AF-A0A6A5BLH2-F1
#
_entry.id   AF-A0A6A5BLH2-F1
#
_cell.length_a   1.000
_cell.length_b   1.000
_cell.length_c   1.000
_cell.angle_alpha   90.00
_cell.angle_beta   90.00
_cell.angle_gamma   90.00
#
_symmetry.space_group_name_H-M   'P 1'
#
loop_
_entity.id
_entity.type
_entity.pdbx_description
1 polymer ?
#
loop_
_entity_poly.entity_id
_entity_poly.type
_entity_poly.pdbx_seq_one_letter_code
_entity_poly.pdbx_strand_id
1 'polypeptide(L)'
;MSRSNHESLRKTKEVPKLISISMTPKMIKFMISKKFSSLLLVICLGLNLAFWTLFVILVRTETMLPITYTFIVSISYTAFILCCGLFITGVCVSDFLYSFIFSSRKQQTDQEGTQVMSIATQHTDEKPKDKNGEVVKKVTQWLQVKPLRDWFATLDAPLYFRVEMILFVLCYVFLICNQLTGLYTLMNKESSSQQVMVLDVISFVFEILYVAMYIMVFGGFALLVFLVNKLKALSKQMKIGQEPQQNQTEFQALLDSKEGRELLEEFCKKEFSLENMLLYKELMHFKAQQSLAAIHSFMRNIYTNYINAGAPIEVNIPSECRKEFMRVFQELNATSRELNDIKNSKQSPSQEISSFEQCMNHLTEEILMNLGDTFSRLVATPQYTQFLSVMKNKKDMMKQVNLL
;
A
#
# COMPACT_ATOMS: atom_id res chain seq x y z
N MET A 1 -2.42 42.05 -50.05
CA MET A 1 -2.28 40.61 -50.36
C MET A 1 -1.13 40.10 -49.51
N SER A 2 -1.23 39.27 -48.48
CA SER A 2 -2.12 38.16 -48.15
C SER A 2 -2.24 38.07 -46.62
N ARG A 3 -3.46 38.18 -46.09
CA ARG A 3 -3.82 37.92 -44.69
C ARG A 3 -5.15 37.17 -44.74
N SER A 4 -5.07 35.86 -44.85
CA SER A 4 -6.21 34.94 -44.80
C SER A 4 -5.64 33.53 -44.71
N ASN A 5 -6.27 32.67 -43.90
CA ASN A 5 -6.08 31.21 -43.80
C ASN A 5 -5.29 30.72 -42.59
N HIS A 6 -5.71 31.06 -41.36
CA HIS A 6 -5.38 30.22 -40.21
C HIS A 6 -6.50 30.07 -39.16
N GLU A 7 -7.77 30.32 -39.54
CA GLU A 7 -8.89 30.35 -38.59
C GLU A 7 -9.93 29.23 -38.79
N SER A 8 -9.56 28.12 -39.42
CA SER A 8 -10.46 26.97 -39.54
C SER A 8 -9.76 25.70 -39.10
N LEU A 9 -9.79 25.38 -37.79
CA LEU A 9 -9.71 24.01 -37.24
C LEU A 9 -9.71 24.02 -35.68
N ARG A 10 -10.61 24.80 -35.05
CA ARG A 10 -11.08 24.49 -33.69
C ARG A 10 -12.47 23.87 -33.79
N LYS A 11 -12.54 22.63 -34.30
CA LYS A 11 -13.70 21.78 -34.03
C LYS A 11 -13.63 21.40 -32.55
N THR A 12 -14.39 22.12 -31.74
CA THR A 12 -14.76 21.70 -30.38
C THR A 12 -15.32 20.28 -30.46
N LYS A 13 -14.53 19.29 -30.05
CA LYS A 13 -15.05 17.96 -29.72
C LYS A 13 -16.05 18.17 -28.59
N GLU A 14 -17.33 18.16 -28.93
CA GLU A 14 -18.38 18.02 -27.93
C GLU A 14 -18.13 16.69 -27.22
N VAL A 15 -17.61 16.79 -25.99
CA VAL A 15 -17.49 15.65 -25.10
C VAL A 15 -18.93 15.18 -24.86
N PRO A 16 -19.26 13.91 -25.14
CA PRO A 16 -20.61 13.42 -24.90
C PRO A 16 -20.96 13.68 -23.44
N LYS A 17 -22.05 14.43 -23.22
CA LYS A 17 -22.66 14.61 -21.90
C LYS A 17 -23.07 13.21 -21.42
N LEU A 18 -22.16 12.53 -20.72
CA LEU A 18 -22.48 11.34 -19.95
C LEU A 18 -23.65 11.75 -19.06
N ILE A 19 -24.76 11.03 -19.22
CA ILE A 19 -25.95 11.15 -18.39
C ILE A 19 -25.48 10.88 -16.97
N SER A 20 -25.15 11.94 -16.23
CA SER A 20 -24.85 11.85 -14.82
C SER A 20 -26.18 11.57 -14.16
N ILE A 21 -26.46 10.30 -13.89
CA ILE A 21 -27.48 9.90 -12.94
C ILE A 21 -26.99 10.46 -11.60
N SER A 22 -27.33 11.72 -11.32
CA SER A 22 -26.94 12.43 -10.11
C SER A 22 -27.83 11.93 -8.99
N MET A 23 -27.58 10.69 -8.55
CA MET A 23 -27.99 10.30 -7.21
C MET A 23 -27.40 11.34 -6.27
N THR A 24 -28.27 12.07 -5.57
CA THR A 24 -27.82 13.10 -4.66
C THR A 24 -26.91 12.45 -3.61
N PRO A 25 -25.79 13.09 -3.21
CA PRO A 25 -24.87 12.54 -2.23
C PRO A 25 -25.56 12.19 -0.90
N LYS A 26 -26.75 12.75 -0.63
CA LYS A 26 -27.64 12.37 0.47
C LYS A 26 -28.22 10.95 0.31
N MET A 27 -28.69 10.56 -0.89
CA MET A 27 -29.16 9.19 -1.15
C MET A 27 -28.03 8.17 -1.01
N ILE A 28 -26.84 8.47 -1.53
CA ILE A 28 -25.69 7.56 -1.42
C ILE A 28 -25.31 7.36 0.06
N LYS A 29 -25.21 8.44 0.83
CA LYS A 29 -24.96 8.36 2.29
C LYS A 29 -26.04 7.57 3.03
N PHE A 30 -27.29 7.69 2.60
CA PHE A 30 -28.39 6.92 3.17
C PHE A 30 -28.27 5.42 2.84
N MET A 31 -28.01 5.06 1.58
CA MET A 31 -27.85 3.66 1.15
C MET A 31 -26.63 2.98 1.80
N ILE A 32 -25.57 3.74 2.08
CA ILE A 32 -24.35 3.24 2.76
C ILE A 32 -24.51 3.23 4.30
N SER A 33 -25.59 3.80 4.83
CA SER A 33 -25.81 3.86 6.28
C SER A 33 -25.95 2.48 6.89
N LYS A 34 -25.23 2.23 8.00
CA LYS A 34 -25.35 1.00 8.80
C LYS A 34 -26.79 0.68 9.19
N LYS A 35 -27.60 1.71 9.48
CA LYS A 35 -29.01 1.55 9.84
C LYS A 35 -29.85 1.00 8.67
N PHE A 36 -29.61 1.52 7.47
CA PHE A 36 -30.32 1.07 6.27
C PHE A 36 -29.93 -0.37 5.93
N SER A 37 -28.62 -0.68 5.92
CA SER A 37 -28.12 -2.04 5.67
C SER A 37 -28.65 -3.04 6.71
N SER A 38 -28.66 -2.68 7.99
CA SER A 38 -29.22 -3.52 9.06
C SER A 38 -30.73 -3.72 8.92
N LEU A 39 -31.50 -2.66 8.60
CA LEU A 39 -32.94 -2.77 8.35
C LEU A 39 -33.24 -3.68 7.16
N LEU A 40 -32.52 -3.50 6.05
CA LEU A 40 -32.65 -4.34 4.86
C LEU A 40 -32.35 -5.80 5.19
N LEU A 41 -31.30 -6.07 5.97
CA LEU A 41 -30.93 -7.42 6.40
C LEU A 41 -32.03 -8.05 7.26
N VAL A 42 -32.60 -7.32 8.21
CA VAL A 42 -33.71 -7.81 9.06
C VAL A 42 -34.96 -8.10 8.22
N ILE A 43 -35.30 -7.24 7.26
CA ILE A 43 -36.43 -7.46 6.35
C ILE A 43 -36.19 -8.70 5.49
N CYS A 44 -35.02 -8.81 4.86
CA CYS A 44 -34.67 -9.97 4.04
C CYS A 44 -34.67 -11.26 4.85
N LEU A 45 -34.14 -11.25 6.08
CA LEU A 45 -34.16 -12.39 6.98
C LEU A 45 -35.59 -12.79 7.36
N GLY A 46 -36.43 -11.82 7.72
CA GLY A 46 -37.83 -12.05 8.07
C GLY A 46 -38.63 -12.64 6.90
N LEU A 47 -38.47 -12.09 5.70
CA LEU A 47 -39.10 -12.63 4.49
C LEU A 47 -38.61 -14.04 4.15
N ASN A 48 -37.31 -14.29 4.28
CA ASN A 48 -36.72 -15.60 4.02
C ASN A 48 -37.24 -16.64 5.02
N LEU A 49 -37.27 -16.33 6.32
CA LEU A 49 -37.82 -17.20 7.36
C LEU A 49 -39.31 -17.47 7.13
N ALA A 50 -40.10 -16.44 6.81
CA ALA A 50 -41.52 -16.60 6.50
C ALA A 50 -41.75 -17.51 5.28
N PHE A 51 -40.98 -17.31 4.21
CA PHE A 51 -41.04 -18.11 2.99
C PHE A 51 -40.77 -19.59 3.26
N TRP A 52 -39.69 -19.93 3.96
CA TRP A 52 -39.37 -21.34 4.24
C TRP A 52 -40.33 -21.97 5.25
N THR A 53 -40.75 -21.22 6.27
CA THR A 53 -41.71 -21.70 7.27
C THR A 53 -43.05 -22.06 6.62
N LEU A 54 -43.51 -21.27 5.64
CA LEU A 54 -44.73 -21.55 4.89
C LEU A 54 -44.68 -22.94 4.24
N PHE A 55 -43.60 -23.29 3.54
CA PHE A 55 -43.49 -24.59 2.89
C PHE A 55 -43.39 -25.75 3.90
N VAL A 56 -42.74 -25.53 5.04
CA VAL A 56 -42.71 -26.54 6.12
C VAL A 56 -44.11 -26.78 6.67
N ILE A 57 -44.92 -25.73 6.88
CA ILE A 57 -46.31 -25.86 7.32
C ILE A 57 -47.12 -26.64 6.28
N LEU A 58 -47.02 -26.30 4.99
CA LEU A 58 -47.76 -26.95 3.92
C LEU A 58 -47.46 -28.46 3.79
N VAL A 59 -46.22 -28.87 4.05
CA VAL A 59 -45.85 -30.30 4.09
C VAL A 59 -46.44 -30.97 5.34
N ARG A 60 -46.40 -30.29 6.50
CA ARG A 60 -46.90 -30.85 7.76
C ARG A 60 -48.42 -30.95 7.82
N THR A 61 -49.14 -30.10 7.10
CA THR A 61 -50.60 -30.17 6.95
C THR A 61 -51.05 -31.15 5.88
N GLU A 62 -50.13 -31.95 5.30
CA GLU A 62 -50.38 -32.92 4.24
C GLU A 62 -51.00 -32.31 2.97
N THR A 63 -51.02 -30.98 2.87
CA THR A 63 -51.50 -30.26 1.68
C THR A 63 -50.55 -30.39 0.49
N MET A 64 -49.29 -30.76 0.73
CA MET A 64 -48.26 -30.89 -0.29
C MET A 64 -47.44 -32.16 -0.10
N LEU A 65 -47.19 -32.88 -1.20
CA LEU A 65 -46.38 -34.10 -1.21
C LEU A 65 -44.89 -33.77 -0.92
N PRO A 66 -44.17 -34.64 -0.18
CA PRO A 66 -42.75 -34.42 0.14
C PRO A 66 -41.84 -34.27 -1.08
N ILE A 67 -42.15 -34.94 -2.19
CA ILE A 67 -41.37 -34.86 -3.43
C ILE A 67 -41.52 -33.47 -4.07
N THR A 68 -42.75 -32.95 -4.13
CA THR A 68 -43.05 -31.61 -4.61
C THR A 68 -42.36 -30.55 -3.75
N TYR A 69 -42.27 -30.77 -2.44
CA TYR A 69 -41.54 -29.89 -1.53
C TYR A 69 -40.07 -29.79 -1.86
N THR A 70 -39.39 -30.94 -1.96
CA THR A 70 -37.98 -30.99 -2.32
C THR A 70 -37.73 -30.26 -3.64
N PHE A 71 -38.58 -30.48 -4.65
CA PHE A 71 -38.45 -29.83 -5.95
C PHE A 71 -38.60 -28.30 -5.89
N ILE A 72 -39.66 -27.80 -5.23
CA ILE A 72 -39.89 -26.35 -5.09
C ILE A 72 -38.76 -25.70 -4.29
N VAL A 73 -38.32 -26.34 -3.21
CA VAL A 73 -37.21 -25.84 -2.38
C VAL A 73 -35.92 -25.77 -3.19
N SER A 74 -35.58 -26.82 -3.93
CA SER A 74 -34.37 -26.86 -4.77
C SER A 74 -34.40 -25.80 -5.87
N ILE A 75 -35.54 -25.61 -6.55
CA ILE A 75 -35.68 -24.55 -7.57
C ILE A 75 -35.55 -23.17 -6.93
N SER A 76 -36.24 -22.92 -5.81
CA SER A 76 -36.22 -21.63 -5.12
C SER A 76 -34.82 -21.27 -4.66
N TYR A 77 -34.09 -22.24 -4.10
CA TYR A 77 -32.70 -22.08 -3.69
C TYR A 77 -31.78 -21.80 -4.88
N THR A 78 -31.99 -22.50 -5.99
CA THR A 78 -31.22 -22.28 -7.24
C THR A 78 -31.46 -20.89 -7.80
N ALA A 79 -32.71 -20.44 -7.87
CA ALA A 79 -33.07 -19.11 -8.33
C ALA A 79 -32.46 -18.02 -7.44
N PHE A 80 -32.48 -18.21 -6.12
CA PHE A 80 -31.86 -17.30 -5.17
C PHE A 80 -30.35 -17.21 -5.34
N ILE A 81 -29.65 -18.36 -5.45
CA ILE A 81 -28.21 -18.41 -5.70
C ILE A 81 -27.85 -17.73 -7.01
N LEU A 82 -28.58 -18.01 -8.09
CA LEU A 82 -28.33 -17.39 -9.39
C LEU A 82 -28.51 -15.88 -9.36
N CYS A 83 -29.57 -15.39 -8.70
CA CYS A 83 -29.81 -13.96 -8.54
C CYS A 83 -28.67 -13.28 -7.75
N CYS A 84 -28.27 -13.88 -6.62
CA CYS A 84 -27.16 -13.37 -5.80
C CYS A 84 -25.83 -13.42 -6.57
N GLY A 85 -25.54 -14.52 -7.25
CA GLY A 85 -24.34 -14.70 -8.06
C GLY A 85 -24.24 -13.71 -9.21
N LEU A 86 -25.34 -13.44 -9.92
CA LEU A 86 -25.42 -12.42 -10.97
C LEU A 86 -25.17 -11.02 -10.42
N PHE A 87 -25.76 -10.69 -9.27
CA PHE A 87 -25.54 -9.41 -8.62
C PHE A 87 -24.07 -9.21 -8.23
N ILE A 88 -23.48 -10.20 -7.55
CA ILE A 88 -22.07 -10.19 -7.16
C ILE A 88 -21.16 -10.08 -8.37
N THR A 89 -21.39 -10.88 -9.41
CA THR A 89 -20.60 -10.85 -10.65
C THR A 89 -20.71 -9.49 -11.33
N GLY A 90 -21.90 -8.89 -11.34
CA GLY A 90 -22.13 -7.54 -11.85
C GLY A 90 -21.32 -6.48 -11.10
N VAL A 91 -21.26 -6.57 -9.76
CA VAL A 91 -20.41 -5.68 -8.94
C VAL A 91 -18.94 -5.87 -9.28
N CYS A 92 -18.46 -7.12 -9.36
CA CYS A 92 -17.06 -7.42 -9.72
C CYS A 92 -16.69 -6.88 -11.11
N VAL A 93 -17.56 -7.07 -12.11
CA VAL A 93 -17.34 -6.57 -13.48
C VAL A 93 -17.37 -5.05 -13.50
N SER A 94 -18.30 -4.42 -12.77
CA SER A 94 -18.37 -2.96 -12.68
C SER A 94 -17.12 -2.37 -12.05
N ASP A 95 -16.61 -2.96 -10.96
CA ASP A 95 -15.34 -2.55 -10.32
C ASP A 95 -14.16 -2.67 -11.30
N PHE A 96 -14.08 -3.80 -12.01
CA PHE A 96 -13.04 -4.05 -13.00
C PHE A 96 -13.08 -3.03 -14.14
N LEU A 97 -14.26 -2.77 -14.71
CA LEU A 97 -14.45 -1.78 -15.78
C LEU A 97 -14.12 -0.37 -15.30
N TYR A 98 -14.56 0.02 -14.10
CA TYR A 98 -14.26 1.33 -13.53
C TYR A 98 -12.76 1.52 -13.34
N SER A 99 -12.09 0.54 -12.74
CA SER A 99 -10.65 0.54 -12.51
C SER A 99 -9.86 0.59 -13.83
N PHE A 100 -10.32 -0.13 -14.86
CA PHE A 100 -9.69 -0.11 -16.18
C PHE A 100 -9.82 1.27 -16.85
N ILE A 101 -11.03 1.84 -16.89
CA ILE A 101 -11.29 3.15 -17.50
C ILE A 101 -10.49 4.26 -16.78
N PHE A 102 -10.42 4.22 -15.46
CA PHE A 102 -9.71 5.24 -14.68
C PHE A 102 -8.19 5.12 -14.82
N SER A 103 -7.66 3.87 -14.87
CA SER A 103 -6.24 3.60 -15.09
C SER A 103 -5.75 4.16 -16.44
N SER A 104 -6.54 4.00 -17.51
CA SER A 104 -6.21 4.55 -18.83
C SER A 104 -6.10 6.08 -18.85
N ARG A 105 -6.88 6.79 -18.02
CA ARG A 105 -6.80 8.26 -17.92
C ARG A 105 -5.56 8.75 -17.21
N LYS A 106 -5.12 8.02 -16.17
CA LYS A 106 -3.93 8.40 -15.39
C LYS A 106 -2.65 8.28 -16.23
N GLN A 107 -2.50 7.20 -17.00
CA GLN A 107 -1.34 7.02 -17.89
C GLN A 107 -1.25 8.10 -18.98
N GLN A 108 -2.39 8.60 -19.47
CA GLN A 108 -2.41 9.65 -20.50
C GLN A 108 -1.97 11.01 -19.95
N THR A 109 -2.29 11.30 -18.68
CA THR A 109 -1.86 12.54 -18.00
C THR A 109 -0.36 12.53 -17.70
N ASP A 110 0.18 11.38 -17.29
CA ASP A 110 1.62 11.24 -16.99
C ASP A 110 2.50 11.30 -18.26
N GLN A 111 1.99 10.80 -19.40
CA GLN A 111 2.70 10.91 -20.69
C GLN A 111 2.73 12.34 -21.23
N GLU A 112 1.64 13.11 -21.10
CA GLU A 112 1.64 14.53 -21.49
C GLU A 112 2.59 15.36 -20.60
N GLY A 113 2.65 15.09 -19.28
CA GLY A 113 3.62 15.72 -18.39
C GLY A 113 5.08 15.41 -18.73
N THR A 114 5.37 14.16 -19.11
CA THR A 114 6.73 13.72 -19.47
C THR A 114 7.16 14.28 -20.85
N GLN A 115 6.22 14.42 -21.79
CA GLN A 115 6.50 15.03 -23.10
C GLN A 115 6.83 16.53 -22.96
N VAL A 116 6.10 17.26 -22.13
CA VAL A 116 6.38 18.70 -21.88
C VAL A 116 7.74 18.90 -21.22
N MET A 117 8.17 18.01 -20.32
CA MET A 117 9.51 18.04 -19.72
C MET A 117 10.62 17.69 -20.72
N SER A 118 10.37 16.77 -21.66
CA SER A 118 11.34 16.41 -22.70
C SER A 118 11.53 17.52 -23.74
N ILE A 119 10.48 18.29 -24.04
CA ILE A 119 10.54 19.43 -24.96
C ILE A 119 11.27 20.61 -24.30
N ALA A 120 11.11 20.82 -22.99
CA ALA A 120 11.85 21.85 -22.25
C ALA A 120 13.37 21.58 -22.18
N THR A 121 13.80 20.31 -22.28
CA THR A 121 15.22 19.92 -22.19
C THR A 121 15.91 19.80 -23.56
N GLN A 122 15.19 19.98 -24.67
CA GLN A 122 15.76 19.86 -26.04
C GLN A 122 16.19 21.17 -26.68
N HIS A 123 16.17 22.29 -25.96
CA HIS A 123 16.65 23.59 -26.43
C HIS A 123 18.07 23.91 -25.95
N THR A 124 19.02 22.97 -26.08
CA THR A 124 20.46 23.28 -26.15
C THR A 124 21.19 22.06 -26.70
N ASP A 125 22.14 22.31 -27.60
CA ASP A 125 23.08 21.38 -28.23
C ASP A 125 22.64 20.64 -29.50
N GLU A 126 23.07 21.23 -30.63
CA GLU A 126 23.25 20.59 -31.91
C GLU A 126 24.18 19.36 -31.79
N LYS A 127 23.78 18.20 -32.34
CA LYS A 127 24.70 17.15 -32.79
C LYS A 127 24.03 16.17 -33.78
N PRO A 128 24.80 15.35 -34.51
CA PRO A 128 24.76 15.29 -35.96
C PRO A 128 23.91 14.14 -36.51
N LYS A 129 23.53 14.28 -37.78
CA LYS A 129 22.79 13.29 -38.57
C LYS A 129 23.67 12.06 -38.84
N ASP A 130 23.32 10.93 -38.25
CA ASP A 130 23.74 9.64 -38.77
C ASP A 130 22.69 9.09 -39.75
N LYS A 131 23.18 8.86 -40.97
CA LYS A 131 22.50 8.12 -42.03
C LYS A 131 22.85 6.66 -41.84
N ASN A 132 21.97 5.88 -41.25
CA ASN A 132 21.70 4.50 -41.67
C ASN A 132 20.47 4.01 -40.92
N GLY A 133 19.43 3.72 -41.69
CA GLY A 133 18.14 3.33 -41.19
C GLY A 133 18.15 1.92 -40.63
N GLU A 134 17.58 1.77 -39.45
CA GLU A 134 16.80 0.60 -39.06
C GLU A 134 15.64 1.07 -38.19
N VAL A 135 14.54 1.46 -38.86
CA VAL A 135 13.25 1.77 -38.22
C VAL A 135 12.42 0.49 -38.20
N VAL A 136 12.90 -0.55 -37.50
CA VAL A 136 12.10 -1.76 -37.26
C VAL A 136 12.45 -2.31 -35.89
N LYS A 137 11.64 -1.98 -34.86
CA LYS A 137 11.43 -2.74 -33.58
C LYS A 137 10.78 -1.91 -32.45
N LYS A 138 9.79 -1.04 -32.73
CA LYS A 138 9.00 -0.39 -31.65
C LYS A 138 7.56 -0.86 -31.49
N VAL A 139 7.03 -1.69 -32.39
CA VAL A 139 5.61 -2.08 -32.36
C VAL A 139 5.34 -3.35 -31.55
N THR A 140 6.34 -4.22 -31.32
CA THR A 140 6.13 -5.51 -30.62
C THR A 140 6.27 -5.45 -29.09
N GLN A 141 6.58 -4.29 -28.50
CA GLN A 141 6.79 -4.16 -27.05
C GLN A 141 5.53 -3.81 -26.25
N TRP A 142 4.43 -3.42 -26.92
CA TRP A 142 3.16 -3.01 -26.28
C TRP A 142 2.23 -4.17 -25.89
N LEU A 143 2.59 -5.42 -26.24
CA LEU A 143 1.85 -6.64 -25.87
C LEU A 143 2.50 -7.42 -24.72
N GLN A 144 3.37 -6.78 -23.93
CA GLN A 144 3.84 -7.41 -22.69
C GLN A 144 2.71 -7.37 -21.66
N VAL A 145 2.28 -8.54 -21.18
CA VAL A 145 1.26 -8.78 -20.15
C VAL A 145 1.64 -8.25 -18.74
N LYS A 146 2.80 -7.59 -18.64
CA LYS A 146 3.33 -6.99 -17.39
C LYS A 146 2.43 -5.90 -16.78
N PRO A 147 1.82 -4.96 -17.52
CA PRO A 147 1.01 -3.92 -16.91
C PRO A 147 -0.26 -4.51 -16.31
N LEU A 148 -0.80 -5.63 -16.84
CA LEU A 148 -1.95 -6.30 -16.25
C LEU A 148 -1.59 -6.97 -14.92
N ARG A 149 -0.50 -7.72 -14.86
CA ARG A 149 -0.05 -8.36 -13.60
C ARG A 149 0.31 -7.33 -12.54
N ASP A 150 1.04 -6.29 -12.94
CA ASP A 150 1.47 -5.26 -12.01
C ASP A 150 0.26 -4.41 -11.58
N TRP A 151 -0.69 -4.08 -12.47
CA TRP A 151 -1.97 -3.45 -12.12
C TRP A 151 -2.83 -4.32 -11.19
N PHE A 152 -2.82 -5.64 -11.37
CA PHE A 152 -3.53 -6.59 -10.52
C PHE A 152 -2.91 -6.71 -9.12
N ALA A 153 -1.58 -6.56 -9.02
CA ALA A 153 -0.83 -6.77 -7.79
C ALA A 153 -0.51 -5.48 -7.00
N THR A 154 -0.42 -4.31 -7.64
CA THR A 154 0.05 -3.07 -6.99
C THR A 154 -1.05 -2.19 -6.40
N LEU A 155 -2.30 -2.30 -6.86
CA LEU A 155 -3.37 -1.41 -6.37
C LEU A 155 -3.89 -1.78 -4.98
N ASP A 156 -3.84 -3.07 -4.60
CA ASP A 156 -4.44 -3.58 -3.36
C ASP A 156 -3.46 -4.32 -2.42
N ALA A 157 -2.15 -4.15 -2.62
CA ALA A 157 -1.17 -4.68 -1.67
C ALA A 157 -1.33 -3.97 -0.31
N PRO A 158 -1.42 -4.70 0.83
CA PRO A 158 -1.09 -6.12 1.01
C PRO A 158 -2.28 -7.11 1.00
N LEU A 159 -3.54 -6.67 0.90
CA LEU A 159 -4.71 -7.54 1.13
C LEU A 159 -5.29 -8.23 -0.12
N TYR A 160 -4.89 -7.86 -1.34
CA TYR A 160 -5.25 -8.55 -2.59
C TYR A 160 -6.76 -8.78 -2.82
N PHE A 161 -7.61 -7.84 -2.37
CA PHE A 161 -9.07 -7.95 -2.44
C PHE A 161 -9.64 -8.35 -3.81
N ARG A 162 -9.07 -7.87 -4.91
CA ARG A 162 -9.50 -8.24 -6.28
C ARG A 162 -9.28 -9.71 -6.61
N VAL A 163 -8.20 -10.31 -6.12
CA VAL A 163 -7.96 -11.76 -6.29
C VAL A 163 -9.06 -12.53 -5.56
N GLU A 164 -9.39 -12.11 -4.33
CA GLU A 164 -10.46 -12.73 -3.54
C GLU A 164 -11.82 -12.60 -4.24
N MET A 165 -12.12 -11.46 -4.87
CA MET A 165 -13.35 -11.29 -5.67
C MET A 165 -13.41 -12.24 -6.88
N ILE A 166 -12.29 -12.48 -7.58
CA ILE A 166 -12.25 -13.46 -8.67
C ILE A 166 -12.45 -14.88 -8.14
N LEU A 167 -11.78 -15.25 -7.05
CA LEU A 167 -11.97 -16.54 -6.40
C LEU A 167 -13.43 -16.74 -5.97
N PHE A 168 -14.10 -15.67 -5.54
CA PHE A 168 -15.51 -15.69 -5.19
C PHE A 168 -16.42 -15.92 -6.40
N VAL A 169 -16.17 -15.27 -7.53
CA VAL A 169 -16.88 -15.55 -8.79
C VAL A 169 -16.69 -17.01 -9.21
N LEU A 170 -15.45 -17.51 -9.13
CA LEU A 170 -15.15 -18.91 -9.46
C LEU A 170 -15.85 -19.89 -8.51
N CYS A 171 -15.92 -19.56 -7.22
CA CYS A 171 -16.68 -20.32 -6.22
C CYS A 171 -18.17 -20.40 -6.59
N TYR A 172 -18.77 -19.30 -7.05
CA TYR A 172 -20.16 -19.29 -7.55
C TYR A 172 -20.36 -20.15 -8.80
N VAL A 173 -19.39 -20.17 -9.72
CA VAL A 173 -19.48 -21.04 -10.90
C VAL A 173 -19.56 -22.51 -10.47
N PHE A 174 -18.72 -22.95 -9.53
CA PHE A 174 -18.79 -24.32 -9.00
C PHE A 174 -20.11 -24.61 -8.28
N LEU A 175 -20.61 -23.65 -7.50
CA LEU A 175 -21.91 -23.78 -6.84
C LEU A 175 -23.06 -23.95 -7.85
N ILE A 176 -23.06 -23.19 -8.93
CA ILE A 176 -24.08 -23.28 -10.00
C ILE A 176 -23.99 -24.64 -10.70
N CYS A 177 -22.78 -25.08 -11.08
CA CYS A 177 -22.58 -26.39 -11.71
C CYS A 177 -23.06 -27.53 -10.80
N ASN A 178 -22.73 -27.48 -9.50
CA ASN A 178 -23.21 -28.44 -8.52
C ASN A 178 -24.73 -28.46 -8.44
N GLN A 179 -25.35 -27.28 -8.33
CA GLN A 179 -26.79 -27.14 -8.17
C GLN A 179 -27.58 -27.60 -9.42
N LEU A 180 -27.09 -27.28 -10.62
CA LEU A 180 -27.69 -27.74 -11.88
C LEU A 180 -27.59 -29.26 -12.04
N THR A 181 -26.44 -29.84 -11.67
CA THR A 181 -26.24 -31.30 -11.72
C THR A 181 -27.17 -32.00 -10.73
N GLY A 182 -27.26 -31.52 -9.49
CA GLY A 182 -28.17 -32.07 -8.48
C GLY A 182 -29.66 -31.96 -8.84
N LEU A 183 -30.08 -30.84 -9.44
CA LEU A 183 -31.43 -30.69 -9.98
C LEU A 183 -31.71 -31.70 -11.11
N TYR A 184 -30.75 -31.89 -12.01
CA TYR A 184 -30.90 -32.82 -13.11
C TYR A 184 -30.98 -34.27 -12.62
N THR A 185 -30.16 -34.67 -11.64
CA THR A 185 -30.26 -35.97 -10.96
C THR A 185 -31.65 -36.15 -10.34
N LEU A 186 -32.16 -35.14 -9.63
CA LEU A 186 -33.47 -35.20 -8.98
C LEU A 186 -34.61 -35.43 -9.98
N MET A 187 -34.55 -34.77 -11.16
CA MET A 187 -35.55 -34.94 -12.22
C MET A 187 -35.49 -36.30 -12.91
N ASN A 188 -34.31 -36.91 -12.98
CA ASN A 188 -34.06 -38.15 -13.73
C ASN A 188 -33.90 -39.39 -12.82
N LYS A 189 -34.36 -39.32 -11.58
CA LYS A 189 -34.17 -40.39 -10.60
C LYS A 189 -34.82 -41.73 -10.99
N GLU A 190 -35.82 -41.70 -11.87
CA GLU A 190 -36.49 -42.90 -12.42
C GLU A 190 -35.82 -43.45 -13.69
N SER A 191 -34.90 -42.70 -14.29
CA SER A 191 -34.17 -43.08 -15.50
C SER A 191 -33.01 -44.05 -15.19
N SER A 192 -32.38 -44.60 -16.24
CA SER A 192 -31.31 -45.61 -16.14
C SER A 192 -30.29 -45.33 -15.03
N SER A 193 -30.17 -46.26 -14.08
CA SER A 193 -29.36 -46.14 -12.85
C SER A 193 -27.91 -45.71 -13.09
N GLN A 194 -27.31 -46.08 -14.23
CA GLN A 194 -25.90 -45.78 -14.51
C GLN A 194 -25.62 -44.29 -14.79
N GLN A 195 -26.51 -43.58 -15.49
CA GLN A 195 -26.30 -42.16 -15.81
C GLN A 195 -26.42 -41.29 -14.56
N VAL A 196 -27.37 -41.62 -13.68
CA VAL A 196 -27.60 -40.93 -12.41
C VAL A 196 -26.35 -41.04 -11.52
N MET A 197 -25.74 -42.22 -11.43
CA MET A 197 -24.50 -42.41 -10.65
C MET A 197 -23.33 -41.55 -11.17
N VAL A 198 -23.16 -41.43 -12.50
CA VAL A 198 -22.08 -40.60 -13.07
C VAL A 198 -22.28 -39.12 -12.71
N LEU A 199 -23.51 -38.64 -12.78
CA LEU A 199 -23.83 -37.25 -12.45
C LEU A 199 -23.67 -36.95 -10.96
N ASP A 200 -23.97 -37.92 -10.09
CA ASP A 200 -23.75 -37.77 -8.66
C ASP A 200 -22.25 -37.67 -8.33
N VAL A 201 -21.40 -38.44 -9.01
CA VAL A 201 -19.93 -38.31 -8.88
C VAL A 201 -19.47 -36.94 -9.34
N ILE A 202 -20.00 -36.42 -10.45
CA ILE A 202 -19.66 -35.08 -10.95
C ILE A 202 -20.11 -34.00 -9.96
N SER A 203 -21.33 -34.10 -9.42
CA SER A 203 -21.87 -33.19 -8.42
C SER A 203 -20.97 -33.17 -7.18
N PHE A 204 -20.56 -34.35 -6.70
CA PHE A 204 -19.66 -34.49 -5.56
C PHE A 204 -18.29 -33.83 -5.81
N VAL A 205 -17.72 -33.97 -7.01
CA VAL A 205 -16.47 -33.28 -7.37
C VAL A 205 -16.66 -31.76 -7.33
N PHE A 206 -17.76 -31.22 -7.88
CA PHE A 206 -18.04 -29.79 -7.81
C PHE A 206 -18.29 -29.29 -6.39
N GLU A 207 -18.89 -30.11 -5.52
CA GLU A 207 -19.06 -29.81 -4.11
C GLU A 207 -17.70 -29.66 -3.40
N ILE A 208 -16.77 -30.59 -3.62
CA ILE A 208 -15.40 -30.50 -3.07
C ILE A 208 -14.70 -29.23 -3.57
N LEU A 209 -14.77 -28.95 -4.88
CA LEU A 209 -14.17 -27.76 -5.48
C LEU A 209 -14.79 -26.47 -4.91
N TYR A 210 -16.11 -26.46 -4.73
CA TYR A 210 -16.83 -25.35 -4.11
C TYR A 210 -16.35 -25.11 -2.69
N VAL A 211 -16.29 -26.15 -1.83
CA VAL A 211 -15.83 -26.04 -0.44
C VAL A 211 -14.38 -25.57 -0.38
N ALA A 212 -13.50 -26.12 -1.21
CA ALA A 212 -12.10 -25.70 -1.29
C ALA A 212 -11.97 -24.21 -1.66
N MET A 213 -12.70 -23.76 -2.68
CA MET A 213 -12.71 -22.34 -3.07
C MET A 213 -13.35 -21.45 -2.00
N TYR A 214 -14.39 -21.92 -1.33
CA TYR A 214 -15.05 -21.18 -0.25
C TYR A 214 -14.06 -20.91 0.90
N ILE A 215 -13.29 -21.92 1.32
CA ILE A 215 -12.23 -21.76 2.32
C ILE A 215 -11.19 -20.74 1.86
N MET A 216 -10.80 -20.79 0.58
CA MET A 216 -9.85 -19.82 0.01
C MET A 216 -10.38 -18.39 0.05
N VAL A 217 -11.66 -18.16 -0.26
CA VAL A 217 -12.26 -16.82 -0.23
C VAL A 217 -12.40 -16.28 1.19
N PHE A 218 -12.81 -17.11 2.16
CA PHE A 218 -13.02 -16.68 3.54
C PHE A 218 -11.73 -16.74 4.40
N GLY A 219 -10.63 -16.20 3.84
CA GLY A 219 -9.37 -15.99 4.54
C GLY A 219 -8.28 -17.05 4.28
N GLY A 220 -8.59 -18.17 3.62
CA GLY A 220 -7.58 -19.16 3.23
C GLY A 220 -6.53 -18.60 2.28
N PHE A 221 -6.94 -17.73 1.34
CA PHE A 221 -6.03 -17.05 0.43
C PHE A 221 -5.11 -16.06 1.17
N ALA A 222 -5.68 -15.20 2.02
CA ALA A 222 -4.91 -14.27 2.86
C ALA A 222 -3.90 -15.01 3.74
N LEU A 223 -4.29 -16.15 4.33
CA LEU A 223 -3.40 -17.01 5.10
C LEU A 223 -2.26 -17.57 4.24
N LEU A 224 -2.55 -18.01 3.01
CA LEU A 224 -1.54 -18.53 2.08
C LEU A 224 -0.54 -17.42 1.69
N VAL A 225 -1.02 -16.23 1.37
CA VAL A 225 -0.18 -15.05 1.10
C VAL A 225 0.70 -14.72 2.30
N PHE A 226 0.13 -14.69 3.50
CA PHE A 226 0.88 -14.48 4.73
C PHE A 226 1.94 -15.55 4.95
N LEU A 227 1.61 -16.83 4.76
CA LEU A 227 2.55 -17.95 4.89
C LEU A 227 3.69 -17.82 3.87
N VAL A 228 3.39 -17.53 2.61
CA VAL A 228 4.39 -17.33 1.55
C VAL A 228 5.30 -16.15 1.88
N ASN A 229 4.74 -15.04 2.37
CA ASN A 229 5.52 -13.88 2.77
C ASN A 229 6.40 -14.18 3.98
N LYS A 230 5.88 -14.93 4.96
CA LYS A 230 6.64 -15.38 6.13
C LYS A 230 7.75 -16.35 5.74
N LEU A 231 7.49 -17.31 4.84
CA LEU A 231 8.51 -18.23 4.31
C LEU A 231 9.58 -17.49 3.51
N LYS A 232 9.19 -16.49 2.71
CA LYS A 232 10.15 -15.61 2.02
C LYS A 232 10.97 -14.78 3.00
N ALA A 233 10.35 -14.25 4.06
CA ALA A 233 11.05 -13.50 5.11
C ALA A 233 12.02 -14.40 5.88
N LEU A 234 11.64 -15.64 6.21
CA LEU A 234 12.50 -16.63 6.85
C LEU A 234 13.65 -17.07 5.93
N SER A 235 13.39 -17.27 4.64
CA SER A 235 14.43 -17.56 3.65
C SER A 235 15.38 -16.39 3.47
N LYS A 236 14.87 -15.15 3.49
CA LYS A 236 15.70 -13.95 3.52
C LYS A 236 16.52 -13.88 4.81
N GLN A 237 15.94 -14.14 5.98
CA GLN A 237 16.66 -14.18 7.25
C GLN A 237 17.77 -15.26 7.28
N MET A 238 17.53 -16.45 6.71
CA MET A 238 18.57 -17.47 6.56
C MET A 238 19.69 -17.06 5.59
N LYS A 239 19.39 -16.23 4.58
CA LYS A 239 20.41 -15.61 3.71
C LYS A 239 21.08 -14.38 4.35
N ILE A 240 20.40 -13.71 5.28
CA ILE A 240 20.84 -12.53 6.05
C ILE A 240 21.64 -12.93 7.32
N GLY A 241 21.92 -14.22 7.53
CA GLY A 241 22.93 -14.67 8.50
C GLY A 241 24.35 -14.14 8.24
N GLN A 242 24.57 -13.37 7.17
CA GLN A 242 25.81 -12.68 6.83
C GLN A 242 25.75 -11.13 6.78
N GLU A 243 24.59 -10.45 6.96
CA GLU A 243 24.50 -9.00 6.66
C GLU A 243 23.80 -8.08 7.71
N PRO A 244 24.15 -8.10 9.02
CA PRO A 244 23.88 -6.95 9.88
C PRO A 244 24.77 -5.74 9.52
N GLN A 245 26.02 -5.99 9.10
CA GLN A 245 26.98 -4.93 8.77
C GLN A 245 26.65 -4.21 7.45
N GLN A 246 26.07 -4.89 6.47
CA GLN A 246 25.77 -4.27 5.18
C GLN A 246 24.62 -3.26 5.26
N ASN A 247 23.55 -3.57 6.00
CA ASN A 247 22.46 -2.62 6.25
C ASN A 247 22.93 -1.36 7.00
N GLN A 248 23.82 -1.51 7.98
CA GLN A 248 24.43 -0.36 8.65
C GLN A 248 25.31 0.47 7.69
N THR A 249 26.04 -0.20 6.81
CA THR A 249 26.88 0.46 5.79
C THR A 249 26.02 1.21 4.76
N GLU A 250 24.91 0.61 4.32
CA GLU A 250 23.97 1.23 3.37
C GLU A 250 23.23 2.41 4.00
N PHE A 251 22.82 2.29 5.26
CA PHE A 251 22.20 3.38 6.01
C PHE A 251 23.18 4.56 6.18
N GLN A 252 24.42 4.29 6.56
CA GLN A 252 25.45 5.33 6.66
C GLN A 252 25.71 5.98 5.30
N ALA A 253 25.83 5.19 4.22
CA ALA A 253 26.01 5.72 2.87
C ALA A 253 24.83 6.60 2.43
N LEU A 254 23.59 6.27 2.82
CA LEU A 254 22.42 7.10 2.60
C LEU A 254 22.54 8.42 3.33
N LEU A 255 22.88 8.39 4.63
CA LEU A 255 23.03 9.57 5.47
C LEU A 255 24.20 10.46 5.04
N ASP A 256 25.27 9.93 4.47
CA ASP A 256 26.41 10.69 3.98
C ASP A 256 26.05 11.47 2.70
N SER A 257 25.19 10.88 1.85
CA SER A 257 24.74 11.50 0.60
C SER A 257 23.67 12.58 0.83
N LYS A 258 23.79 13.73 0.15
CA LYS A 258 22.79 14.81 0.25
C LYS A 258 21.43 14.33 -0.27
N GLU A 259 21.43 13.69 -1.44
CA GLU A 259 20.24 13.16 -2.09
C GLU A 259 19.57 12.06 -1.24
N GLY A 260 20.36 11.23 -0.56
CA GLY A 260 19.85 10.22 0.36
C GLY A 260 19.20 10.81 1.62
N ARG A 261 19.81 11.85 2.20
CA ARG A 261 19.20 12.58 3.33
C ARG A 261 17.88 13.25 2.93
N GLU A 262 17.78 13.81 1.74
CA GLU A 262 16.54 14.42 1.22
C GLU A 262 15.44 13.36 1.03
N LEU A 263 15.79 12.20 0.46
CA LEU A 263 14.87 11.08 0.32
C LEU A 263 14.38 10.56 1.68
N LEU A 264 15.29 10.36 2.63
CA LEU A 264 14.96 9.89 3.97
C LEU A 264 14.07 10.90 4.71
N GLU A 265 14.37 12.20 4.59
CA GLU A 265 13.55 13.25 5.19
C GLU A 265 12.13 13.29 4.60
N GLU A 266 11.98 13.18 3.27
CA GLU A 266 10.66 13.11 2.64
C GLU A 266 9.88 11.88 3.09
N PHE A 267 10.56 10.76 3.30
CA PHE A 267 9.96 9.55 3.85
C PHE A 267 9.54 9.71 5.32
N CYS A 268 10.39 10.30 6.16
CA CYS A 268 10.05 10.61 7.56
C CYS A 268 8.83 11.55 7.66
N LYS A 269 8.66 12.49 6.72
CA LYS A 269 7.44 13.33 6.63
C LYS A 269 6.18 12.51 6.38
N LYS A 270 6.27 11.44 5.57
CA LYS A 270 5.14 10.55 5.26
C LYS A 270 4.82 9.60 6.41
N GLU A 271 5.82 9.19 7.17
CA GLU A 271 5.66 8.32 8.35
C GLU A 271 5.45 9.08 9.67
N PHE A 272 5.34 10.42 9.64
CA PHE A 272 5.22 11.26 10.84
C PHE A 272 6.36 11.03 11.85
N SER A 273 7.59 10.86 11.35
CA SER A 273 8.82 10.62 12.13
C SER A 273 9.94 11.63 11.83
N LEU A 274 9.56 12.81 11.30
CA LEU A 274 10.48 13.86 10.85
C LEU A 274 11.36 14.41 11.98
N GLU A 275 10.87 14.42 13.21
CA GLU A 275 11.56 14.91 14.40
C GLU A 275 12.93 14.26 14.61
N ASN A 276 13.06 12.96 14.34
CA ASN A 276 14.33 12.24 14.46
C ASN A 276 15.36 12.76 13.44
N MET A 277 14.92 13.02 12.20
CA MET A 277 15.79 13.52 11.15
C MET A 277 16.21 14.98 11.39
N LEU A 278 15.32 15.80 11.94
CA LEU A 278 15.63 17.19 12.30
C LEU A 278 16.65 17.26 13.43
N LEU A 279 16.44 16.48 14.50
CA LEU A 279 17.38 16.42 15.62
C LEU A 279 18.76 15.91 15.15
N TYR A 280 18.79 14.85 14.32
CA TYR A 280 20.03 14.35 13.75
C TYR A 280 20.81 15.43 12.98
N LYS A 281 20.14 16.23 12.16
CA LYS A 281 20.78 17.34 11.43
C LYS A 281 21.36 18.38 12.39
N GLU A 282 20.62 18.77 13.42
CA GLU A 282 21.09 19.74 14.41
C GLU A 282 22.33 19.21 15.15
N LEU A 283 22.32 17.94 15.56
CA LEU A 283 23.45 17.27 16.21
C LEU A 283 24.69 17.21 15.30
N MET A 284 24.52 16.88 14.02
CA MET A 284 25.63 16.84 13.06
C MET A 284 26.19 18.23 12.72
N HIS A 285 25.35 19.26 12.75
CA HIS A 285 25.79 20.64 12.49
C HIS A 285 26.54 21.24 13.69
N PHE A 286 26.27 20.79 14.90
CA PHE A 286 26.94 21.28 16.11
C PHE A 286 28.32 20.63 16.27
N LYS A 287 29.38 21.45 16.18
CA LYS A 287 30.75 21.01 16.48
C LYS A 287 31.07 21.27 17.96
N ALA A 288 31.61 20.27 18.66
CA ALA A 288 31.91 20.35 20.10
C ALA A 288 33.00 21.38 20.48
N GLN A 289 33.80 21.86 19.53
CA GLN A 289 34.82 22.91 19.73
C GLN A 289 34.23 24.33 19.87
N GLN A 290 33.09 24.46 20.54
CA GLN A 290 32.41 25.74 20.75
C GLN A 290 32.57 26.24 22.19
N SER A 291 32.39 27.54 22.38
CA SER A 291 32.39 28.15 23.71
C SER A 291 31.30 27.52 24.60
N LEU A 292 31.51 27.52 25.91
CA LEU A 292 30.53 27.01 26.89
C LEU A 292 29.16 27.70 26.73
N ALA A 293 29.15 29.00 26.42
CA ALA A 293 27.92 29.75 26.16
C ALA A 293 27.15 29.21 24.94
N ALA A 294 27.85 28.82 23.88
CA ALA A 294 27.23 28.23 22.70
C ALA A 294 26.69 26.82 22.99
N ILE A 295 27.44 25.98 23.72
CA ILE A 295 26.97 24.66 24.20
C ILE A 295 25.68 24.81 25.01
N HIS A 296 25.65 25.77 25.94
CA HIS A 296 24.48 26.05 26.76
C HIS A 296 23.26 26.47 25.93
N SER A 297 23.45 27.40 24.98
CA SER A 297 22.39 27.84 24.08
C SER A 297 21.85 26.69 23.20
N PHE A 298 22.75 25.82 22.73
CA PHE A 298 22.40 24.66 21.92
C PHE A 298 21.61 23.63 22.74
N MET A 299 22.08 23.28 23.94
CA MET A 299 21.36 22.37 24.83
C MET A 299 19.98 22.90 25.21
N ARG A 300 19.84 24.20 25.44
CA ARG A 300 18.53 24.82 25.68
C ARG A 300 17.60 24.68 24.47
N ASN A 301 18.13 24.84 23.25
CA ASN A 301 17.36 24.62 22.02
C ASN A 301 16.89 23.16 21.91
N ILE A 302 17.80 22.21 22.11
CA ILE A 302 17.48 20.77 22.06
C ILE A 302 16.45 20.40 23.12
N TYR A 303 16.61 20.90 24.36
CA TYR A 303 15.66 20.68 25.44
C TYR A 303 14.26 21.16 25.08
N THR A 304 14.14 22.40 24.59
CA THR A 304 12.85 23.06 24.36
C THR A 304 12.09 22.44 23.19
N ASN A 305 12.80 22.06 22.12
CA ASN A 305 12.18 21.61 20.88
C ASN A 305 11.98 20.09 20.80
N TYR A 306 12.89 19.30 21.40
CA TYR A 306 12.93 17.85 21.18
C TYR A 306 12.78 16.99 22.46
N ILE A 307 13.33 17.43 23.60
CA ILE A 307 13.45 16.57 24.78
C ILE A 307 12.39 16.84 25.86
N ASN A 308 11.88 18.07 25.96
CA ASN A 308 10.89 18.41 26.98
C ASN A 308 9.55 17.69 26.69
N ALA A 309 8.85 17.30 27.75
CA ALA A 309 7.53 16.68 27.59
C ALA A 309 6.55 17.70 27.00
N GLY A 310 5.90 17.34 25.88
CA GLY A 310 5.04 18.26 25.13
C GLY A 310 5.80 19.26 24.26
N ALA A 311 7.07 19.01 23.98
CA ALA A 311 7.81 19.78 22.98
C ALA A 311 7.17 19.62 21.59
N PRO A 312 7.22 20.65 20.72
CA PRO A 312 6.51 20.64 19.45
C PRO A 312 6.97 19.53 18.49
N ILE A 313 8.23 19.10 18.60
CA ILE A 313 8.84 18.01 17.83
C ILE A 313 9.52 17.04 18.79
N GLU A 314 8.79 16.64 19.84
CA GLU A 314 9.27 15.70 20.85
C GLU A 314 9.72 14.37 20.23
N VAL A 315 10.96 13.96 20.52
CA VAL A 315 11.53 12.69 20.04
C VAL A 315 11.23 11.54 20.99
N ASN A 316 11.01 10.36 20.43
CA ASN A 316 10.80 9.14 21.20
C ASN A 316 12.15 8.53 21.61
N ILE A 317 12.62 8.83 22.82
CA ILE A 317 13.87 8.30 23.38
C ILE A 317 13.63 7.60 24.73
N PRO A 318 14.47 6.62 25.12
CA PRO A 318 14.38 5.95 26.41
C PRO A 318 14.46 6.90 27.61
N SER A 319 13.82 6.52 28.72
CA SER A 319 13.83 7.31 29.95
C SER A 319 15.23 7.57 30.48
N GLU A 320 16.15 6.63 30.31
CA GLU A 320 17.54 6.76 30.78
C GLU A 320 18.30 7.82 29.98
N CYS A 321 18.20 7.81 28.64
CA CYS A 321 18.77 8.86 27.78
C CYS A 321 18.21 10.25 28.15
N ARG A 322 16.90 10.35 28.40
CA ARG A 322 16.26 11.60 28.83
C ARG A 322 16.78 12.08 30.19
N LYS A 323 16.91 11.20 31.18
CA LYS A 323 17.44 11.54 32.51
C LYS A 323 18.89 12.01 32.43
N GLU A 324 19.71 11.33 31.63
CA GLU A 324 21.10 11.70 31.41
C GLU A 324 21.22 13.10 30.79
N PHE A 325 20.44 13.37 29.73
CA PHE A 325 20.37 14.70 29.13
C PHE A 325 19.98 15.77 30.14
N MET A 326 18.96 15.50 30.98
CA MET A 326 18.52 16.43 32.01
C MET A 326 19.57 16.69 33.08
N ARG A 327 20.35 15.67 33.47
CA ARG A 327 21.47 15.82 34.42
C ARG A 327 22.51 16.79 33.88
N VAL A 328 23.00 16.54 32.65
CA VAL A 328 24.02 17.40 32.01
C VAL A 328 23.48 18.82 31.77
N PHE A 329 22.20 18.94 31.38
CA PHE A 329 21.56 20.25 31.20
C PHE A 329 21.50 21.06 32.50
N GLN A 330 21.20 20.40 33.63
CA GLN A 330 21.15 21.06 34.94
C GLN A 330 22.53 21.47 35.43
N GLU A 331 23.54 20.61 35.25
CA GLU A 331 24.95 20.90 35.59
C GLU A 331 25.43 22.16 34.86
N LEU A 332 25.22 22.25 33.54
CA LEU A 332 25.60 23.42 32.75
C LEU A 332 24.84 24.69 33.15
N ASN A 333 23.56 24.56 33.54
CA ASN A 333 22.79 25.70 34.04
C ASN A 333 23.31 26.19 35.40
N ALA A 334 23.75 25.31 36.28
CA ALA A 334 24.33 25.68 37.57
C ALA A 334 25.66 26.42 37.38
N THR A 335 26.56 25.89 36.55
CA THR A 335 27.84 26.53 36.21
C THR A 335 27.64 27.92 35.61
N SER A 336 26.66 28.09 34.71
CA SER A 336 26.37 29.40 34.09
C SER A 336 25.92 30.47 35.10
N ARG A 337 25.31 30.06 36.22
CA ARG A 337 24.90 30.97 37.31
C ARG A 337 26.08 31.32 38.21
N GLU A 338 26.91 30.35 38.54
CA GLU A 338 28.10 30.56 39.37
C GLU A 338 29.19 31.41 38.70
N LEU A 339 29.31 31.34 37.36
CA LEU A 339 30.22 32.21 36.59
C LEU A 339 29.88 33.71 36.70
N ASN A 340 28.63 34.06 37.04
CA ASN A 340 28.24 35.44 37.29
C ASN A 340 28.55 35.90 38.72
N ASP A 341 28.70 34.97 39.68
CA ASP A 341 28.88 35.32 41.09
C ASP A 341 30.31 35.14 41.62
N ILE A 342 31.14 34.18 41.18
CA ILE A 342 32.48 34.00 41.77
C ILE A 342 33.52 33.42 40.78
N LYS A 343 34.61 34.17 40.56
CA LYS A 343 35.86 33.79 39.85
C LYS A 343 36.63 32.56 40.40
N ASN A 344 36.06 31.72 41.28
CA ASN A 344 36.82 30.75 42.09
C ASN A 344 36.37 29.28 42.04
N SER A 345 35.46 28.84 41.16
CA SER A 345 35.16 27.39 41.07
C SER A 345 36.23 26.64 40.28
N LYS A 346 36.81 25.61 40.92
CA LYS A 346 37.92 24.77 40.43
C LYS A 346 37.46 23.64 39.47
N GLN A 347 36.31 23.78 38.83
CA GLN A 347 35.85 22.79 37.87
C GLN A 347 36.48 23.11 36.51
N SER A 348 37.40 22.25 36.06
CA SER A 348 38.10 22.47 34.80
C SER A 348 37.09 22.42 33.65
N PRO A 349 37.03 23.43 32.76
CA PRO A 349 36.12 23.47 31.60
C PRO A 349 36.14 22.20 30.73
N SER A 350 37.24 21.46 30.78
CA SER A 350 37.43 20.19 30.07
C SER A 350 36.45 19.09 30.50
N GLN A 351 36.02 19.04 31.76
CA GLN A 351 35.17 17.96 32.28
C GLN A 351 33.68 18.14 31.92
N GLU A 352 33.23 19.39 31.80
CA GLU A 352 31.86 19.72 31.36
C GLU A 352 31.71 19.41 29.87
N ILE A 353 32.70 19.80 29.07
CA ILE A 353 32.74 19.52 27.63
C ILE A 353 32.72 18.01 27.38
N SER A 354 33.51 17.22 28.11
CA SER A 354 33.51 15.76 27.95
C SER A 354 32.17 15.12 28.32
N SER A 355 31.52 15.61 29.37
CA SER A 355 30.21 15.10 29.81
C SER A 355 29.10 15.44 28.81
N PHE A 356 29.17 16.65 28.23
CA PHE A 356 28.31 17.07 27.13
C PHE A 356 28.51 16.19 25.88
N GLU A 357 29.76 15.97 25.45
CA GLU A 357 30.07 15.14 24.28
C GLU A 357 29.54 13.70 24.44
N GLN A 358 29.74 13.08 25.61
CA GLN A 358 29.21 11.75 25.90
C GLN A 358 27.68 11.71 25.82
N CYS A 359 27.01 12.69 26.42
CA CYS A 359 25.56 12.80 26.37
C CYS A 359 25.03 13.01 24.95
N MET A 360 25.68 13.86 24.15
CA MET A 360 25.29 14.08 22.74
C MET A 360 25.54 12.84 21.88
N ASN A 361 26.61 12.09 22.12
CA ASN A 361 26.88 10.84 21.41
C ASN A 361 25.80 9.80 21.72
N HIS A 362 25.46 9.60 22.99
CA HIS A 362 24.39 8.69 23.37
C HIS A 362 23.03 9.12 22.78
N LEU A 363 22.69 10.41 22.83
CA LEU A 363 21.48 10.93 22.16
C LEU A 363 21.51 10.68 20.64
N THR A 364 22.68 10.85 20.00
CA THR A 364 22.84 10.59 18.57
C THR A 364 22.62 9.12 18.23
N GLU A 365 23.13 8.19 19.05
CA GLU A 365 22.94 6.75 18.87
C GLU A 365 21.47 6.34 18.94
N GLU A 366 20.72 6.87 19.92
CA GLU A 366 19.28 6.63 20.05
C GLU A 366 18.50 7.14 18.82
N ILE A 367 18.85 8.34 18.34
CA ILE A 367 18.22 8.91 17.14
C ILE A 367 18.58 8.12 15.88
N LEU A 368 19.82 7.66 15.75
CA LEU A 368 20.23 6.79 14.65
C LEU A 368 19.51 5.44 14.68
N MET A 369 19.22 4.91 15.87
CA MET A 369 18.43 3.68 16.01
C MET A 369 17.00 3.87 15.50
N ASN A 370 16.33 4.96 15.88
CA ASN A 370 14.99 5.31 15.38
C ASN A 370 14.97 5.54 13.86
N LEU A 371 15.99 6.24 13.34
CA LEU A 371 16.14 6.45 11.90
C LEU A 371 16.45 5.14 11.17
N GLY A 372 17.17 4.20 11.79
CA GLY A 372 17.45 2.86 11.25
C GLY A 372 16.19 2.01 11.10
N ASP A 373 15.27 2.08 12.07
CA ASP A 373 13.94 1.45 11.96
C ASP A 373 13.14 2.05 10.80
N THR A 374 13.13 3.39 10.68
CA THR A 374 12.49 4.10 9.57
C THR A 374 13.12 3.73 8.22
N PHE A 375 14.45 3.62 8.17
CA PHE A 375 15.20 3.20 6.99
C PHE A 375 14.82 1.78 6.56
N SER A 376 14.63 0.85 7.51
CA SER A 376 14.22 -0.53 7.19
C SER A 376 12.90 -0.60 6.41
N ARG A 377 11.96 0.33 6.68
CA ARG A 377 10.73 0.49 5.92
C ARG A 377 10.95 1.20 4.60
N LEU A 378 11.79 2.24 4.56
CA LEU A 378 12.17 2.94 3.33
C LEU A 378 12.74 1.97 2.28
N VAL A 379 13.58 1.01 2.68
CA VAL A 379 14.19 0.04 1.77
C VAL A 379 13.15 -0.79 1.00
N ALA A 380 11.98 -1.04 1.60
CA ALA A 380 10.90 -1.78 0.95
C ALA A 380 10.12 -0.94 -0.08
N THR A 381 10.40 0.36 -0.20
CA THR A 381 9.64 1.27 -1.06
C THR A 381 10.16 1.32 -2.51
N PRO A 382 9.28 1.58 -3.49
CA PRO A 382 9.70 1.83 -4.87
C PRO A 382 10.64 3.03 -5.01
N GLN A 383 10.46 4.07 -4.20
CA GLN A 383 11.26 5.30 -4.23
C GLN A 383 12.73 5.01 -3.92
N TYR A 384 12.99 4.16 -2.92
CA TYR A 384 14.35 3.74 -2.58
C TYR A 384 15.00 2.91 -3.69
N THR A 385 14.25 2.01 -4.33
CA THR A 385 14.73 1.23 -5.48
C THR A 385 15.11 2.14 -6.65
N GLN A 386 14.29 3.16 -6.92
CA GLN A 386 14.58 4.16 -7.94
C GLN A 386 15.85 4.96 -7.58
N PHE A 387 15.99 5.40 -6.33
CA PHE A 387 17.18 6.09 -5.85
C PHE A 387 18.46 5.27 -6.06
N LEU A 388 18.45 3.98 -5.69
CA LEU A 388 19.60 3.09 -5.90
C LEU A 388 19.97 2.97 -7.39
N SER A 389 18.97 2.89 -8.27
CA SER A 389 19.23 2.85 -9.72
C SER A 389 19.90 4.12 -10.24
N VAL A 390 19.47 5.30 -9.76
CA VAL A 390 20.06 6.60 -10.12
C VAL A 390 21.49 6.70 -9.60
N MET A 391 21.73 6.32 -8.34
CA MET A 391 23.06 6.35 -7.74
C MET A 391 24.04 5.41 -8.45
N LYS A 392 23.58 4.20 -8.84
CA LYS A 392 24.37 3.27 -9.63
C LYS A 392 24.74 3.87 -10.99
N ASN A 393 23.77 4.44 -11.71
CA ASN A 393 24.01 5.08 -13.00
C ASN A 393 24.99 6.26 -12.88
N LYS A 394 24.85 7.10 -11.84
CA LYS A 394 25.78 8.21 -11.55
C LYS A 394 27.21 7.71 -11.33
N LYS A 395 27.37 6.63 -10.55
CA LYS A 395 28.69 6.00 -10.31
C LYS A 395 29.30 5.42 -11.58
N ASP A 396 28.49 4.78 -12.43
CA ASP A 396 28.95 4.21 -13.70
C ASP A 396 29.35 5.32 -14.70
N MET A 397 28.61 6.42 -14.75
CA MET A 397 28.98 7.60 -15.54
C MET A 397 30.29 8.25 -15.06
N MET A 398 30.46 8.43 -13.75
CA MET A 398 31.72 8.98 -13.20
C MET A 398 32.93 8.10 -13.53
N LYS A 399 32.78 6.77 -13.48
CA LYS A 399 33.85 5.84 -13.88
C LYS A 399 34.21 5.98 -15.35
N GLN A 400 33.23 6.15 -16.24
CA GLN A 400 33.48 6.35 -17.66
C GLN A 400 34.21 7.67 -17.93
N VAL A 401 33.88 8.73 -17.18
CA VAL A 401 34.55 10.03 -17.30
C VAL A 401 35.99 10.00 -16.77
N ASN A 402 36.26 9.26 -15.69
CA ASN A 402 37.61 9.14 -15.10
C ASN A 402 38.54 8.13 -15.80
N LEU A 403 38.08 7.46 -16.87
CA LEU A 403 38.87 6.53 -17.69
C LEU A 403 39.35 7.15 -19.02
N LEU A 404 39.21 8.47 -19.16
CA LEU A 404 39.83 9.33 -20.18
C LEU A 404 40.86 10.24 -19.50
#